data_AF-A0A936WXY0-F1
#
_entry.id   AF-A0A936WXY0-F1
#
_cell.length_a   1.000
_cell.length_b   1.000
_cell.length_c   1.000
_cell.angle_alpha   90.00
_cell.angle_beta   90.00
_cell.angle_gamma   90.00
#
_symmetry.space_group_name_H-M   'P 1'
#
loop_
_entity.id
_entity.type
_entity.pdbx_description
1 polymer ?
#
loop_
_entity_poly.entity_id
_entity_poly.type
_entity_poly.pdbx_seq_one_letter_code
_entity_poly.pdbx_strand_id
1 'polypeptide(L)'
;MFQSIKNIVFFTAFLVGFLACSTGNKENKQVFRYNEPTGIASLDPAFAKNQSILWAVNQLYNSLVETDSNLQVKPSLAKSWDISEDLMTYRFHLRTDVFFHDNAGFPDGKRKKNDCR
;
A
#
# COMPACT_ATOMS: atom_id res chain seq x y z
N MET A 1 15.79 12.54 -61.69
CA MET A 1 14.42 12.14 -61.31
C MET A 1 14.42 10.85 -60.47
N PHE A 2 14.99 9.74 -60.94
CA PHE A 2 15.04 8.46 -60.21
C PHE A 2 15.79 8.49 -58.86
N GLN A 3 16.83 9.33 -58.72
CA GLN A 3 17.62 9.43 -57.48
C GLN A 3 16.86 10.14 -56.33
N SER A 4 16.04 11.15 -56.66
CA SER A 4 15.18 11.83 -55.67
C SER A 4 14.08 10.91 -55.16
N ILE A 5 13.54 10.02 -56.00
CA ILE A 5 12.54 9.03 -55.61
C ILE A 5 13.15 7.99 -54.67
N LYS A 6 14.38 7.51 -54.94
CA LYS A 6 15.11 6.61 -54.03
C LYS A 6 15.31 7.21 -52.65
N ASN A 7 15.72 8.48 -52.57
CA ASN A 7 15.94 9.16 -51.29
C ASN A 7 14.64 9.38 -50.50
N ILE A 8 13.52 9.68 -51.20
CA ILE A 8 12.20 9.79 -50.56
C ILE A 8 11.75 8.42 -50.02
N VAL A 9 11.89 7.35 -50.80
CA VAL A 9 11.55 5.99 -50.36
C VAL A 9 12.40 5.58 -49.15
N PHE A 10 13.69 5.90 -49.15
CA PHE A 10 14.59 5.64 -48.03
C PHE A 10 14.20 6.43 -46.77
N PHE A 11 13.86 7.71 -46.91
CA PHE A 11 13.38 8.54 -45.79
C PHE A 11 12.03 8.07 -45.25
N THR A 12 11.10 7.66 -46.11
CA THR A 12 9.80 7.13 -45.68
C THR A 12 9.94 5.78 -44.98
N ALA A 13 10.83 4.90 -45.44
CA ALA A 13 11.11 3.62 -44.79
C ALA A 13 11.77 3.82 -43.41
N PHE A 14 12.66 4.81 -43.28
CA PHE A 14 13.29 5.15 -42.01
C PHE A 14 12.29 5.76 -41.01
N LEU A 15 11.35 6.58 -41.48
CA LEU A 15 10.29 7.17 -40.67
C LEU A 15 9.29 6.10 -40.17
N VAL A 16 8.93 5.14 -41.02
CA VAL A 16 8.04 4.02 -40.65
C VAL A 16 8.73 3.06 -39.67
N GLY A 17 10.04 2.84 -39.80
CA GLY A 17 10.82 2.04 -38.86
C GLY A 17 10.90 2.63 -37.44
N PHE A 18 10.93 3.96 -37.32
CA PHE A 18 10.91 4.66 -36.03
C PHE A 18 9.52 4.64 -35.36
N LEU A 19 8.44 4.59 -36.13
CA LEU A 19 7.06 4.53 -35.63
C LEU A 19 6.61 3.10 -35.23
N ALA A 20 7.34 2.06 -35.64
CA ALA A 20 6.98 0.66 -35.38
C ALA A 20 7.35 0.16 -33.97
N CYS A 21 7.98 1.00 -33.13
CA CYS A 21 8.39 0.62 -31.77
C CYS A 21 7.75 1.53 -30.72
N SER A 22 6.45 1.37 -30.50
CA SER A 22 5.84 1.80 -29.24
C SER A 22 4.63 0.94 -28.92
N THR A 23 4.44 0.69 -27.62
CA THR A 23 3.33 -0.02 -26.96
C THR A 23 3.44 -1.54 -26.83
N GLY A 24 4.53 -2.00 -26.21
CA GLY A 24 4.39 -3.14 -25.29
C GLY A 24 3.64 -2.65 -24.06
N ASN A 25 2.36 -3.01 -23.93
CA ASN A 25 1.54 -2.67 -22.77
C ASN A 25 2.10 -3.42 -21.55
N LYS A 26 3.09 -2.83 -20.86
CA LYS A 26 3.60 -3.38 -19.61
C LYS A 26 2.53 -3.16 -18.56
N GLU A 27 1.71 -4.19 -18.30
CA GLU A 27 0.95 -4.26 -17.05
C GLU A 27 1.96 -4.14 -15.90
N ASN A 28 2.06 -2.94 -15.32
CA ASN A 28 3.02 -2.64 -14.27
C ASN A 28 2.47 -3.17 -12.94
N LYS A 29 2.34 -4.49 -12.83
CA LYS A 29 1.85 -5.16 -11.61
C LYS A 29 2.97 -5.16 -10.58
N GLN A 30 2.80 -4.39 -9.50
CA GLN A 30 3.68 -4.41 -8.33
C GLN A 30 3.39 -5.65 -7.49
N VAL A 31 3.95 -6.81 -7.88
CA VAL A 31 3.77 -8.07 -7.16
C VAL A 31 4.99 -8.38 -6.31
N PHE A 32 4.79 -8.42 -4.99
CA PHE A 32 5.78 -8.92 -4.05
C PHE A 32 5.48 -10.39 -3.72
N ARG A 33 6.48 -11.26 -3.86
CA ARG A 33 6.42 -12.69 -3.46
C ARG A 33 7.53 -12.95 -2.46
N TYR A 34 7.19 -13.55 -1.33
CA TYR A 34 8.15 -13.96 -0.32
C TYR A 34 7.87 -15.40 0.10
N ASN A 35 8.89 -16.09 0.62
CA ASN A 35 8.73 -17.44 1.18
C ASN A 35 8.40 -17.31 2.66
N GLU A 36 7.30 -17.93 3.07
CA GLU A 36 6.89 -18.03 4.46
C GLU A 36 7.11 -19.47 4.95
N PRO A 37 8.11 -19.73 5.81
CA PRO A 37 8.46 -21.09 6.24
C PRO A 37 7.40 -21.74 7.15
N THR A 38 6.55 -20.95 7.83
CA THR A 38 5.52 -21.48 8.72
C THR A 38 4.13 -21.02 8.28
N GLY A 39 3.15 -21.92 8.21
CA GLY A 39 1.80 -21.55 7.78
C GLY A 39 1.17 -20.48 8.66
N ILE A 40 0.31 -19.64 8.07
CA ILE A 40 -0.45 -18.61 8.80
C ILE A 40 -1.69 -19.28 9.41
N ALA A 41 -1.67 -19.52 10.72
CA ALA A 41 -2.75 -20.23 11.41
C ALA A 41 -3.97 -19.35 11.73
N SER A 42 -3.80 -18.03 11.83
CA SER A 42 -4.87 -17.06 12.10
C SER A 42 -4.51 -15.68 11.56
N LEU A 43 -5.52 -14.88 11.24
CA LEU A 43 -5.40 -13.46 10.91
C LEU A 43 -6.00 -12.56 12.01
N ASP A 44 -6.47 -13.15 13.11
CA ASP A 44 -6.95 -12.40 14.26
C ASP A 44 -5.75 -11.83 15.05
N PRO A 45 -5.61 -10.50 15.14
CA PRO A 45 -4.51 -9.87 15.89
C PRO A 45 -4.45 -10.30 17.35
N ALA A 46 -5.58 -10.66 17.98
CA ALA A 46 -5.60 -11.10 19.38
C ALA A 46 -4.89 -12.46 19.59
N PHE A 47 -4.77 -13.26 18.52
CA PHE A 47 -4.10 -14.57 18.54
C PHE A 47 -2.74 -14.55 17.82
N ALA A 48 -2.24 -13.39 17.41
CA ALA A 48 -0.96 -13.25 16.71
C ALA A 48 0.23 -13.46 17.68
N LYS A 49 0.82 -14.66 17.65
CA LYS A 49 1.88 -15.08 18.60
C LYS A 49 3.23 -15.40 17.97
N ASN A 50 3.33 -15.47 16.64
CA ASN A 50 4.57 -15.76 15.93
C ASN A 50 4.81 -14.75 14.81
N GLN A 51 6.04 -14.72 14.29
CA GLN A 51 6.46 -13.75 13.30
C GLN A 51 5.62 -13.79 12.01
N SER A 52 5.32 -15.00 11.53
CA SER A 52 4.57 -15.25 10.31
C SER A 52 3.15 -14.68 10.37
N ILE A 53 2.46 -14.89 11.50
CA ILE A 53 1.14 -14.31 11.73
C ILE A 53 1.24 -12.79 11.90
N LEU A 54 2.20 -12.29 12.69
CA LEU A 54 2.38 -10.85 12.90
C LEU A 54 2.63 -10.10 11.60
N TRP A 55 3.43 -10.67 10.68
CA TRP A 55 3.65 -10.08 9.37
C TRP A 55 2.37 -9.93 8.55
N ALA A 56 1.56 -10.99 8.46
CA ALA A 56 0.29 -10.94 7.74
C ALA A 56 -0.70 -9.96 8.40
N VAL A 57 -0.83 -10.01 9.72
CA VAL A 57 -1.73 -9.14 10.49
C VAL A 57 -1.34 -7.67 10.35
N ASN A 58 -0.05 -7.33 10.38
CA ASN A 58 0.42 -5.96 10.22
C ASN A 58 0.15 -5.38 8.81
N GLN A 59 -0.13 -6.21 7.80
CA GLN A 59 -0.60 -5.73 6.50
C GLN A 59 -2.10 -5.41 6.48
N LEU A 60 -2.87 -6.00 7.41
CA LEU A 60 -4.34 -5.90 7.43
C LEU A 60 -4.85 -4.86 8.44
N TYR A 61 -4.09 -4.62 9.50
CA TYR A 61 -4.48 -3.77 10.63
C TYR A 61 -3.43 -2.70 10.92
N ASN A 62 -3.88 -1.55 11.41
CA ASN A 62 -2.99 -0.51 11.95
C ASN A 62 -3.12 -0.43 13.48
N SER A 63 -2.00 -0.19 14.14
CA SER A 63 -1.90 0.08 15.58
C SER A 63 -2.08 1.56 15.90
N LEU A 64 -2.18 1.90 17.19
CA LEU A 64 -2.22 3.32 17.63
C LEU A 64 -0.92 4.03 17.27
N VAL A 65 0.22 3.37 17.52
CA VAL A 65 1.57 3.82 17.22
C VAL A 65 2.36 2.68 16.60
N GLU A 66 3.39 3.01 15.82
CA GLU A 66 4.26 2.07 15.15
C GLU A 66 5.72 2.39 15.44
N THR A 67 6.62 1.50 15.05
CA THR A 67 8.06 1.70 15.15
C THR A 67 8.64 2.03 13.77
N ASP A 68 9.54 3.00 13.68
CA ASP A 68 10.25 3.32 12.44
C ASP A 68 11.50 2.45 12.23
N SER A 69 12.24 2.70 11.15
CA SER A 69 13.48 1.97 10.84
C SER A 69 14.60 2.18 11.87
N ASN A 70 14.51 3.25 12.68
CA ASN A 70 15.46 3.58 13.74
C ASN A 70 14.96 3.10 15.12
N LEU A 71 13.94 2.24 15.12
CA LEU A 71 13.30 1.71 16.33
C LEU A 71 12.62 2.78 17.21
N GLN A 72 12.31 3.95 16.65
CA GLN A 72 11.61 5.01 17.37
C GLN A 72 10.10 4.89 17.21
N VAL A 73 9.38 5.23 18.27
CA VAL A 73 7.91 5.26 18.26
C VAL A 73 7.44 6.42 17.39
N LYS A 74 6.63 6.11 16.38
CA LYS A 74 6.01 7.08 15.47
C LYS A 74 4.47 6.99 15.52
N PRO A 75 3.77 8.09 15.19
CA PRO A 75 2.32 8.07 14.97
C PRO A 75 1.89 7.06 13.89
N SER A 76 0.74 6.40 14.12
CA SER A 76 0.03 5.61 13.10
C SER A 76 -1.44 6.05 13.06
N LEU A 77 -2.35 5.36 13.75
CA LEU A 77 -3.74 5.81 13.90
C LEU A 77 -3.90 6.97 14.88
N ALA A 78 -3.10 6.98 15.94
CA ALA A 78 -3.02 8.12 16.84
C ALA A 78 -2.03 9.14 16.26
N LYS A 79 -2.48 10.37 16.04
CA LYS A 79 -1.63 11.47 15.55
C LYS A 79 -0.76 12.06 16.67
N SER A 80 -1.21 11.97 17.91
CA SER A 80 -0.48 12.39 19.10
C SER A 80 -1.06 11.67 20.32
N TRP A 81 -0.34 11.74 21.44
CA TRP A 81 -0.81 11.24 22.73
C TRP A 81 -0.24 12.07 23.88
N ASP A 82 -1.02 12.18 24.94
CA ASP A 82 -0.59 12.80 26.19
C ASP A 82 -0.39 11.71 27.25
N ILE A 83 0.61 11.90 28.10
CA ILE A 83 0.91 11.01 29.23
C ILE A 83 0.75 11.83 30.50
N SER A 84 -0.01 11.33 31.48
CA SER A 84 -0.16 11.99 32.78
C SER A 84 1.13 11.99 33.58
N GLU A 85 1.24 12.90 34.55
CA GLU A 85 2.43 13.01 35.42
C GLU A 85 2.69 11.73 36.24
N ASP A 86 1.65 10.98 36.59
CA ASP A 86 1.73 9.70 37.29
C ASP A 86 2.02 8.49 36.38
N LEU A 87 2.14 8.72 35.06
CA LEU A 87 2.38 7.71 34.03
C LEU A 87 1.33 6.59 33.95
N MET A 88 0.15 6.78 34.56
CA MET A 88 -0.91 5.77 34.56
C MET A 88 -2.00 6.03 33.52
N THR A 89 -2.08 7.26 33.00
CA THR A 89 -3.09 7.65 32.02
C THR A 89 -2.44 8.04 30.70
N TYR A 90 -2.83 7.33 29.65
CA TYR A 90 -2.44 7.63 28.27
C TYR A 90 -3.67 8.06 27.49
N ARG A 91 -3.62 9.27 26.92
CA ARG A 91 -4.70 9.81 26.09
C ARG A 91 -4.24 9.88 24.64
N PHE A 92 -4.80 9.03 23.78
CA PHE A 92 -4.49 9.04 22.35
C PHE A 92 -5.47 9.92 21.58
N HIS A 93 -4.93 10.78 20.73
CA HIS A 93 -5.72 11.60 19.80
C HIS A 93 -5.71 10.92 18.44
N LEU A 94 -6.86 10.41 18.02
CA LEU A 94 -6.98 9.66 16.77
C LEU A 94 -7.11 10.57 15.54
N ARG A 95 -6.65 10.04 14.40
CA ARG A 95 -6.95 10.58 13.08
C ARG A 95 -8.44 10.48 12.75
N THR A 96 -8.95 11.44 11.96
CA THR A 96 -10.36 11.51 11.54
C THR A 96 -10.58 11.16 10.07
N ASP A 97 -9.50 10.95 9.32
CA ASP A 97 -9.44 10.67 7.89
C ASP A 97 -9.25 9.17 7.59
N VAL A 98 -9.50 8.30 8.56
CA VAL A 98 -9.29 6.86 8.46
C VAL A 98 -10.61 6.08 8.41
N PHE A 99 -10.65 5.08 7.53
CA PHE A 99 -11.80 4.23 7.27
C PHE A 99 -11.43 2.76 7.49
N PHE A 100 -12.43 1.94 7.78
CA PHE A 100 -12.28 0.49 7.70
C PHE A 100 -12.25 0.03 6.24
N HIS A 101 -11.80 -1.21 6.03
CA HIS A 101 -11.91 -1.89 4.74
C HIS A 101 -13.36 -1.87 4.23
N ASP A 102 -13.53 -1.74 2.92
CA ASP A 102 -14.85 -1.68 2.30
C ASP A 102 -15.66 -2.94 2.62
N ASN A 103 -16.93 -2.75 2.98
CA ASN A 103 -17.84 -3.84 3.33
C ASN A 103 -19.26 -3.48 2.93
N ALA A 104 -19.96 -4.40 2.26
CA ALA A 104 -21.35 -4.24 1.84
C ALA A 104 -22.33 -4.01 3.01
N GLY A 105 -21.96 -4.39 4.23
CA GLY A 105 -22.74 -4.12 5.44
C GLY A 105 -22.64 -2.68 5.96
N PHE A 106 -21.77 -1.83 5.40
CA PHE A 106 -21.68 -0.42 5.76
C PHE A 106 -22.57 0.44 4.86
N PRO A 107 -23.21 1.50 5.39
CA PRO A 107 -23.81 2.54 4.56
C PRO A 107 -22.77 3.08 3.59
N ASP A 108 -23.10 3.14 2.30
CA ASP A 108 -22.20 3.56 1.21
C ASP A 108 -20.92 2.70 1.05
N GLY A 109 -20.90 1.49 1.63
CA GLY A 109 -19.78 0.54 1.55
C GLY A 109 -18.55 0.91 2.39
N LYS A 110 -18.58 2.03 3.12
CA LYS A 110 -17.44 2.58 3.89
C LYS A 110 -17.87 2.98 5.29
N ARG A 111 -16.99 2.79 6.27
CA ARG A 111 -17.23 3.22 7.64
C ARG A 111 -16.01 3.95 8.21
N LYS A 112 -16.24 5.11 8.83
CA LYS A 112 -15.19 5.86 9.51
C LYS A 112 -14.81 5.17 10.82
N LYS A 113 -13.52 5.24 11.18
CA LYS A 113 -13.02 4.58 12.39
C LYS A 113 -13.61 5.12 13.69
N ASN A 114 -13.91 6.41 13.73
CA ASN A 114 -14.49 7.08 14.90
C ASN A 114 -16.01 6.93 15.03
N ASP A 115 -16.64 6.17 14.13
CA ASP A 115 -18.06 5.82 14.20
C ASP A 115 -18.23 4.44 14.85
N CYS A 116 -18.29 4.46 16.18
CA CYS A 116 -18.59 3.30 17.02
C CYS A 116 -20.11 3.12 17.14
N ARG A 117 -20.77 2.75 16.06
CA ARG A 117 -22.15 2.22 16.06
C ARG A 117 -22.14 0.77 15.61
#